data_AF-A0A955P4N3-F1
#
_entry.id   AF-A0A955P4N3-F1
#
_cell.length_a   1.000
_cell.length_b   1.000
_cell.length_c   1.000
_cell.angle_alpha   90.00
_cell.angle_beta   90.00
_cell.angle_gamma   90.00
#
_symmetry.space_group_name_H-M   'P 1'
#
loop_
_entity.id
_entity.type
_entity.pdbx_description
1 polymer ?
#
loop_
_entity_poly.entity_id
_entity_poly.type
_entity_poly.pdbx_seq_one_letter_code
_entity_poly.pdbx_strand_id
1 'polypeptide(L)' 'MSIGHHSHFAPHCVLYGWGGLKIGPYCNIASHTVFATVGHHDEITDRPMALTGEKAGPITLEEDIWIAANSTITAN' A
#
# COMPACT_ATOMS: atom_id res chain seq x y z
N MET A 1 -5.58 8.92 -3.67
CA MET A 1 -4.44 8.19 -4.26
C MET A 1 -3.89 8.97 -5.44
N SER A 2 -2.57 9.00 -5.61
CA SER A 2 -1.88 9.64 -6.76
C SER A 2 -0.76 8.75 -7.29
N ILE A 3 -0.58 8.72 -8.60
CA ILE A 3 0.50 8.01 -9.29
C ILE A 3 1.24 9.02 -10.18
N GLY A 4 2.56 9.11 -10.01
CA GLY A 4 3.43 9.94 -10.84
C GLY A 4 3.57 9.40 -12.27
N HIS A 5 3.99 10.28 -13.18
CA HIS A 5 4.14 9.91 -14.59
C HIS A 5 5.25 8.86 -14.80
N HIS A 6 5.18 8.15 -15.91
CA HIS A 6 6.20 7.16 -16.31
C HIS A 6 6.43 6.03 -15.30
N SER A 7 5.45 5.77 -14.43
CA SER A 7 5.46 4.63 -13.52
C SER A 7 4.79 3.40 -14.15
N HIS A 8 5.34 2.22 -13.87
CA HIS A 8 4.88 0.93 -14.39
C HIS A 8 4.34 0.04 -13.28
N PHE A 9 3.23 -0.65 -13.56
CA PHE A 9 2.69 -1.71 -12.72
C PHE A 9 2.58 -2.98 -13.56
N ALA A 10 3.32 -4.00 -13.17
CA ALA A 10 3.18 -5.32 -13.75
C ALA A 10 1.83 -5.95 -13.32
N PRO A 11 1.40 -7.04 -13.96
CA PRO A 11 0.08 -7.63 -13.72
C PRO A 11 -0.21 -7.96 -12.25
N HIS A 12 -1.49 -7.88 -11.90
CA HIS A 12 -2.03 -8.29 -10.59
C HIS A 12 -1.49 -7.50 -9.38
N CYS A 13 -1.01 -6.28 -9.58
CA CYS A 13 -0.81 -5.36 -8.46
C CYS A 13 -2.15 -4.96 -7.82
N VAL A 14 -2.19 -4.86 -6.50
CA VAL A 14 -3.37 -4.42 -5.73
C VAL A 14 -3.04 -3.15 -4.97
N LEU A 15 -3.86 -2.12 -5.16
CA LEU A 15 -3.63 -0.79 -4.62
C LEU A 15 -4.79 -0.39 -3.70
N TYR A 16 -4.73 -0.80 -2.43
CA TYR A 16 -5.64 -0.31 -1.40
C TYR A 16 -5.15 1.05 -0.94
N GLY A 17 -5.59 2.11 -1.64
CA GLY A 17 -5.07 3.47 -1.45
C GLY A 17 -5.91 4.43 -0.59
N TRP A 18 -6.96 3.94 0.10
CA TRP A 18 -7.88 4.75 0.90
C TRP A 18 -7.17 5.49 2.04
N GLY A 19 -6.24 4.84 2.74
CA GLY A 19 -5.45 5.44 3.83
C GLY A 19 -4.33 6.39 3.38
N GLY A 20 -4.21 6.64 2.08
CA GLY A 20 -3.28 7.62 1.52
C GLY A 20 -2.08 6.99 0.81
N LEU A 21 -2.32 6.43 -0.39
CA LEU A 21 -1.23 5.97 -1.27
C LEU A 21 -0.77 7.08 -2.22
N LYS A 22 0.54 7.39 -2.16
CA LYS A 22 1.23 8.29 -3.09
C LYS A 22 2.41 7.56 -3.73
N ILE A 23 2.43 7.48 -5.05
CA ILE A 23 3.53 6.89 -5.82
C ILE A 23 4.15 7.99 -6.68
N GLY A 24 5.46 8.19 -6.55
CA GLY A 24 6.24 9.17 -7.32
C GLY A 24 6.34 8.83 -8.81
N PRO A 25 6.99 9.70 -9.61
CA PRO A 25 7.27 9.40 -11.00
C PRO A 25 8.36 8.32 -11.13
N TYR A 26 8.42 7.69 -12.30
CA TYR A 26 9.46 6.70 -12.65
C TYR A 26 9.57 5.50 -11.68
N CYS A 27 8.46 5.09 -11.07
CA CYS A 27 8.44 3.91 -10.21
C CYS A 27 8.12 2.63 -11.00
N ASN A 28 8.82 1.54 -10.72
CA ASN A 28 8.57 0.24 -11.34
C ASN A 28 8.11 -0.77 -10.29
N ILE A 29 6.86 -1.23 -10.40
CA ILE A 29 6.27 -2.17 -9.46
C ILE A 29 6.06 -3.50 -10.17
N ALA A 30 6.74 -4.54 -9.70
CA ALA A 30 6.64 -5.88 -10.26
C ALA A 30 5.38 -6.63 -9.79
N SER A 31 5.07 -7.75 -10.45
CA SER A 31 3.76 -8.39 -10.41
C SER A 31 3.37 -8.86 -9.02
N HIS A 32 2.07 -8.94 -8.75
CA HIS A 32 1.53 -9.38 -7.46
C HIS A 32 1.98 -8.53 -6.25
N THR A 33 2.40 -7.29 -6.46
CA THR A 33 2.69 -6.37 -5.36
C THR A 33 1.39 -5.83 -4.76
N VAL A 34 1.27 -5.83 -3.44
CA VAL A 34 0.13 -5.27 -2.71
C VAL A 34 0.56 -4.04 -1.93
N PHE A 35 -0.15 -2.93 -2.10
CA PHE A 35 -0.07 -1.75 -1.23
C PHE A 35 -1.30 -1.73 -0.33
N ALA A 36 -1.10 -1.96 0.97
CA ALA A 36 -2.17 -2.00 1.97
C ALA A 36 -2.08 -0.78 2.90
N THR A 37 -2.77 0.31 2.54
CA THR A 37 -2.86 1.52 3.40
C THR A 37 -3.87 1.41 4.54
N VAL A 38 -4.46 0.23 4.72
CA VAL A 38 -5.55 0.00 5.66
C VAL A 38 -5.34 -1.37 6.30
N GLY A 39 -5.26 -1.39 7.63
CA GLY A 39 -5.27 -2.57 8.46
C GLY A 39 -6.40 -2.52 9.48
N HIS A 40 -6.21 -3.21 10.60
CA HIS A 40 -7.10 -3.18 11.75
C HIS A 40 -6.38 -2.59 12.97
N HIS A 41 -7.14 -2.04 13.92
CA HIS A 41 -6.58 -1.55 15.18
C HIS A 41 -6.06 -2.72 16.03
N ASP A 42 -4.74 -2.93 16.01
CA ASP A 42 -4.04 -3.99 16.74
C ASP A 42 -3.82 -3.63 18.21
N GLU A 43 -3.88 -2.35 18.55
CA GLU A 43 -3.82 -1.86 19.92
C GLU A 43 -5.10 -2.12 20.73
N ILE A 44 -6.23 -2.42 20.07
CA ILE A 44 -7.51 -2.71 20.72
C ILE A 44 -7.59 -4.21 21.03
N THR A 45 -7.33 -4.57 22.28
CA THR A 45 -7.24 -5.98 22.71
C THR A 45 -8.43 -6.46 23.55
N ASP A 46 -9.47 -5.63 23.70
CA ASP A 46 -10.68 -5.94 24.50
C ASP A 46 -11.78 -6.65 23.70
N ARG A 47 -11.60 -6.81 22.38
CA ARG A 47 -12.56 -7.43 21.46
C ARG A 47 -11.86 -8.15 20.30
N PRO A 48 -12.54 -9.08 19.60
CA PRO A 48 -11.98 -9.73 18.41
C PRO A 48 -11.57 -8.74 17.30
N MET A 49 -10.54 -9.09 16.53
CA MET A 49 -9.97 -8.28 15.43
C MET A 49 -11.03 -7.77 14.42
N ALA A 50 -12.01 -8.61 14.08
CA ALA A 50 -13.09 -8.23 13.16
C ALA A 50 -13.98 -7.08 13.67
N LEU A 51 -13.88 -6.73 14.95
CA LEU A 51 -14.66 -5.67 15.61
C LEU A 51 -13.78 -4.48 16.05
N THR A 52 -12.47 -4.50 15.78
CA THR A 52 -11.58 -3.39 16.17
C THR A 52 -11.66 -2.20 15.22
N GLY A 53 -12.30 -2.37 14.06
CA GLY A 53 -12.42 -1.33 13.04
C GLY A 53 -11.18 -1.22 12.17
N GLU A 54 -11.17 -0.21 11.29
CA GLU A 54 -10.15 -0.01 10.26
C GLU A 54 -9.10 1.01 10.73
N LYS A 55 -7.83 0.65 10.62
CA LYS A 55 -6.70 1.53 10.93
C LYS A 55 -6.02 1.93 9.62
N ALA A 56 -6.22 3.18 9.21
CA ALA A 56 -5.65 3.73 7.99
C ALA A 56 -4.28 4.36 8.25
N GLY A 57 -3.34 4.20 7.31
CA GLY A 57 -2.04 4.86 7.35
C GLY A 57 -1.45 5.08 5.95
N PRO A 58 -0.64 6.12 5.75
CA PRO A 58 -0.14 6.48 4.43
C PRO A 58 1.03 5.59 3.97
N ILE A 59 1.14 5.38 2.66
CA ILE A 59 2.34 4.83 2.01
C ILE A 59 2.79 5.84 0.94
N THR A 60 4.07 6.19 0.97
CA THR A 60 4.69 7.08 -0.02
C THR A 60 5.88 6.38 -0.66
N LEU A 61 5.83 6.21 -1.98
CA LEU A 61 7.02 5.96 -2.79
C LEU A 61 7.48 7.28 -3.38
N GLU A 62 8.77 7.58 -3.24
CA GLU A 62 9.41 8.74 -3.85
C GLU A 62 9.72 8.47 -5.34
N GLU A 63 10.54 9.30 -5.97
CA GLU A 63 10.98 9.12 -7.35
C GLU A 63 11.96 7.94 -7.49
N ASP A 64 11.91 7.25 -8.64
CA ASP A 64 12.88 6.23 -9.04
C ASP A 64 12.98 5.02 -8.07
N ILE A 65 11.81 4.48 -7.70
CA ILE A 65 11.72 3.32 -6.82
C ILE A 65 11.34 2.06 -7.60
N TRP A 66 12.05 0.96 -7.33
CA TRP A 66 11.69 -0.37 -7.80
C TRP A 66 11.19 -1.25 -6.65
N ILE A 67 10.04 -1.89 -6.84
CA ILE A 67 9.50 -2.89 -5.90
C ILE A 67 9.48 -4.27 -6.56
N ALA A 68 10.09 -5.23 -5.90
CA ALA A 68 10.20 -6.61 -6.35
C ALA A 68 8.84 -7.33 -6.37
N ALA A 69 8.72 -8.36 -7.21
CA ALA A 69 7.47 -9.10 -7.39
C ALA A 69 7.03 -9.77 -6.09
N ASN A 70 5.72 -9.95 -5.92
CA ASN A 70 5.10 -10.59 -4.76
C ASN A 70 5.45 -9.92 -3.41
N SER A 71 5.74 -8.62 -3.44
CA SER A 71 5.97 -7.83 -2.22
C SER A 71 4.64 -7.35 -1.63
N THR A 72 4.58 -7.24 -0.30
CA THR A 72 3.47 -6.57 0.39
C THR A 72 4.02 -5.40 1.18
N ILE A 73 3.53 -4.20 0.87
CA ILE A 73 3.89 -2.95 1.54
C ILE A 73 2.69 -2.51 2.37
N THR A 74 2.85 -2.51 3.70
CA THR A 74 1.80 -2.11 4.65
C THR A 74 2.06 -0.72 5.19
N ALA A 75 1.00 0.01 5.52
CA ALA A 75 1.13 1.16 6.39
C ALA A 75 1.54 0.69 7.80
N ASN A 76 2.48 1.39 8.42
CA ASN A 76 2.95 1.11 9.79
C ASN A 76 1.80 1.16 10.80
#